data_AF-A0A2D8RRH2-F1
#
_entry.id   AF-A0A2D8RRH2-F1
#
_cell.length_a   1.000
_cell.length_b   1.000
_cell.length_c   1.000
_cell.angle_alpha   90.00
_cell.angle_beta   90.00
_cell.angle_gamma   90.00
#
_symmetry.space_group_name_H-M   'P 1'
#
loop_
_entity.id
_entity.type
_entity.pdbx_description
1 polymer ?
#
loop_
_entity_poly.entity_id
_entity_poly.type
_entity_poly.pdbx_seq_one_letter_code
_entity_poly.pdbx_strand_id
1 'polypeptide(L)'
;MPADEFVSGERCTFAYRAKQPNAWLSKLKSSIRRVSNQYPEMGYPKIARLRKWEGWTAGARMVQWLRRELGLAVPAKKLKRRRRGPSTGLPTEARHRNHIWT
;
A
#
# COMPACT_ATOMS: atom_id res chain seq x y z
N MET A 1 -51.80 30.22 -18.27
CA MET A 1 -51.25 29.08 -19.03
C MET A 1 -49.74 29.06 -18.84
N PRO A 2 -49.11 27.92 -18.57
CA PRO A 2 -49.26 27.11 -17.37
C PRO A 2 -47.92 26.95 -16.61
N ALA A 3 -48.01 26.26 -15.48
CA ALA A 3 -46.93 26.00 -14.54
C ALA A 3 -45.79 25.17 -15.13
N ASP A 4 -44.54 25.59 -14.87
CA ASP A 4 -43.38 24.71 -14.94
C ASP A 4 -43.41 23.76 -13.73
N GLU A 5 -44.14 22.66 -13.90
CA GLU A 5 -44.21 21.56 -12.96
C GLU A 5 -42.87 20.79 -13.03
N PHE A 6 -41.91 21.21 -12.20
CA PHE A 6 -40.68 20.45 -11.98
C PHE A 6 -41.01 19.13 -11.31
N VAL A 7 -41.06 18.04 -12.10
CA VAL A 7 -41.10 16.67 -11.60
C VAL A 7 -39.81 16.42 -10.82
N SER A 8 -39.89 16.45 -9.49
CA SER A 8 -38.81 16.02 -8.60
C SER A 8 -38.66 14.50 -8.72
N GLY A 9 -37.79 14.05 -9.62
CA GLY A 9 -37.38 12.65 -9.69
C GLY A 9 -36.75 12.22 -8.37
N GLU A 10 -37.43 11.33 -7.65
CA GLU A 10 -36.95 10.76 -6.40
C GLU A 10 -35.70 9.92 -6.68
N ARG A 11 -34.53 10.48 -6.37
CA ARG A 11 -33.27 9.75 -6.46
C ARG A 11 -33.28 8.66 -5.40
N CYS A 12 -33.27 7.40 -5.84
CA CYS A 12 -33.04 6.26 -4.94
C CYS A 12 -31.62 6.35 -4.36
N THR A 13 -31.51 7.04 -3.22
CA THR A 13 -30.25 7.34 -2.55
C THR A 13 -29.95 6.24 -1.54
N PHE A 14 -29.64 5.04 -2.02
CA PHE A 14 -29.11 4.00 -1.13
C PHE A 14 -27.67 4.35 -0.75
N ALA A 15 -27.49 4.99 0.40
CA ALA A 15 -26.16 5.22 0.97
C ALA A 15 -25.60 3.90 1.51
N TYR A 16 -24.38 3.55 1.08
CA TYR A 16 -23.68 2.39 1.61
C TYR A 16 -23.47 2.54 3.12
N ARG A 17 -24.13 1.68 3.92
CA ARG A 17 -23.86 1.57 5.35
C ARG A 17 -22.61 0.73 5.55
N ALA A 18 -21.57 1.36 6.09
CA ALA A 18 -20.32 0.67 6.41
C ALA A 18 -20.59 -0.55 7.31
N LYS A 19 -20.00 -1.71 6.94
CA LYS A 19 -20.09 -2.92 7.76
C LYS A 19 -19.34 -2.68 9.08
N GLN A 20 -19.97 -3.04 10.19
CA GLN A 20 -19.35 -2.98 11.51
C GLN A 20 -18.06 -3.81 11.55
N PRO A 21 -17.04 -3.40 12.33
CA PRO A 21 -15.80 -4.15 12.43
C PRO A 21 -16.08 -5.54 13.00
N ASN A 22 -15.79 -6.58 12.20
CA ASN A 22 -15.98 -7.97 12.60
C ASN A 22 -15.06 -8.31 13.79
N ALA A 23 -15.62 -8.81 14.89
CA ALA A 23 -14.86 -9.21 16.08
C ALA A 23 -13.73 -10.21 15.76
N TRP A 24 -13.96 -11.12 14.81
CA TRP A 24 -12.94 -12.05 14.31
C TRP A 24 -11.78 -11.30 13.64
N LEU A 25 -12.08 -10.29 12.83
CA LEU A 25 -11.07 -9.49 12.15
C LEU A 25 -10.22 -8.69 13.14
N SER A 26 -10.84 -8.17 14.21
CA SER A 26 -10.12 -7.46 15.27
C SER A 26 -9.15 -8.38 16.03
N LYS A 27 -9.59 -9.60 16.37
CA LYS A 27 -8.74 -10.64 16.97
C LYS A 27 -7.57 -11.02 16.04
N LEU A 28 -7.86 -11.19 14.75
CA LEU A 28 -6.84 -11.49 13.75
C LEU A 28 -5.82 -10.36 13.58
N LYS A 29 -6.27 -9.09 13.53
CA LYS A 29 -5.37 -7.91 13.48
C LYS A 29 -4.43 -7.88 14.68
N SER A 30 -4.97 -8.07 15.88
CA SER A 30 -4.19 -8.09 17.13
C SER A 30 -3.15 -9.21 17.15
N SER A 31 -3.57 -10.40 16.73
CA SER A 31 -2.71 -11.57 16.59
C SER A 31 -1.57 -11.33 15.57
N ILE A 32 -1.87 -10.82 14.38
CA ILE A 32 -0.87 -10.52 13.34
C ILE A 32 0.13 -9.47 13.83
N ARG A 33 -0.34 -8.42 14.52
CA ARG A 33 0.52 -7.38 15.09
C ARG A 33 1.50 -7.97 16.09
N ARG A 34 1.00 -8.82 17.01
CA ARG A 34 1.84 -9.49 18.02
C ARG A 34 2.96 -10.30 17.38
N VAL A 35 2.64 -11.16 16.40
CA VAL A 35 3.66 -12.02 15.75
C VAL A 35 4.62 -11.21 14.90
N SER A 36 4.12 -10.22 14.17
CA SER A 36 4.99 -9.41 13.30
C SER A 36 5.99 -8.60 14.13
N ASN A 37 5.62 -8.19 15.34
CA ASN A 37 6.54 -7.54 16.28
C ASN A 37 7.51 -8.53 16.93
N GLN A 38 7.09 -9.77 17.19
CA GLN A 38 7.97 -10.83 17.72
C GLN A 38 9.02 -11.27 16.70
N TYR A 39 8.67 -11.30 15.41
CA TYR A 39 9.50 -11.77 14.31
C TYR A 39 9.58 -10.74 13.17
N PRO A 40 10.25 -9.59 13.38
CA PRO A 40 10.31 -8.50 12.40
C PRO A 40 11.00 -8.89 11.09
N GLU A 41 11.91 -9.86 11.12
CA GLU A 41 12.61 -10.43 9.96
C GLU A 41 11.68 -11.27 9.07
N MET A 42 10.53 -11.69 9.59
CA MET A 42 9.59 -12.54 8.85
C MET A 42 8.64 -11.70 7.99
N GLY A 43 8.68 -11.95 6.68
CA GLY A 43 7.69 -11.44 5.73
C GLY A 43 6.30 -12.08 5.91
N TYR A 44 5.28 -11.46 5.31
CA TYR A 44 3.89 -11.94 5.39
C TYR A 44 3.67 -13.41 5.03
N PRO A 45 4.43 -14.07 4.10
CA PRO A 45 4.22 -15.49 3.81
C PRO A 45 4.55 -16.39 5.00
N LYS A 46 5.63 -16.09 5.72
CA LYS A 46 6.04 -16.86 6.92
C LYS A 46 5.05 -16.66 8.07
N ILE A 47 4.64 -15.40 8.30
CA ILE A 47 3.60 -15.07 9.29
C ILE A 47 2.30 -15.81 8.99
N ALA A 48 1.86 -15.85 7.73
CA ALA A 48 0.64 -16.55 7.33
C ALA A 48 0.74 -18.06 7.56
N ARG A 49 1.90 -18.67 7.31
CA ARG A 49 2.14 -20.10 7.59
C ARG A 49 2.07 -20.40 9.09
N LEU A 50 2.70 -19.57 9.92
CA LEU A 50 2.67 -19.71 11.38
C LEU A 50 1.24 -19.57 11.91
N ARG A 51 0.47 -18.60 11.41
CA ARG A 51 -0.95 -18.45 11.76
C ARG A 51 -1.79 -19.65 11.31
N LYS A 52 -1.51 -20.22 10.14
CA LYS A 52 -2.22 -21.42 9.66
C LYS A 52 -1.99 -22.63 10.59
N TRP A 53 -0.78 -22.80 11.11
CA TRP A 53 -0.48 -23.84 12.10
C TRP A 53 -1.20 -23.63 13.43
N GLU A 54 -1.45 -22.37 13.82
CA GLU A 54 -2.29 -22.03 14.97
C GLU A 54 -3.81 -22.12 14.71
N GLY A 55 -4.24 -22.67 13.56
CA GLY A 55 -5.64 -22.91 13.25
C GLY A 55 -6.40 -21.70 12.69
N TRP A 56 -5.71 -20.62 12.30
CA TRP A 56 -6.38 -19.47 11.68
C TRP A 56 -6.76 -19.76 10.22
N THR A 57 -8.00 -19.39 9.83
CA THR A 57 -8.50 -19.52 8.45
C THR A 57 -7.95 -18.45 7.49
N ALA A 58 -7.23 -17.46 8.00
CA ALA A 58 -6.74 -16.33 7.20
C ALA A 58 -5.61 -16.74 6.24
N GLY A 59 -5.83 -16.57 4.94
CA GLY A 59 -4.82 -16.82 3.92
C GLY A 59 -3.72 -15.75 3.84
N ALA A 60 -2.64 -16.06 3.09
CA ALA A 60 -1.49 -15.17 2.95
C ALA A 60 -1.84 -13.78 2.38
N ARG A 61 -2.81 -13.70 1.46
CA ARG A 61 -3.29 -12.45 0.88
C ARG A 61 -3.96 -11.55 1.93
N MET A 62 -4.76 -12.14 2.82
CA MET A 62 -5.42 -11.41 3.90
C MET A 62 -4.39 -10.91 4.91
N VAL A 63 -3.41 -11.75 5.29
CA VAL A 63 -2.32 -11.33 6.17
C VAL A 63 -1.50 -10.19 5.56
N GLN A 64 -1.22 -10.25 4.25
CA GLN A 64 -0.52 -9.17 3.53
C GLN A 64 -1.30 -7.85 3.60
N TRP A 65 -2.60 -7.89 3.32
CA TRP A 65 -3.47 -6.71 3.37
C TRP A 65 -3.52 -6.12 4.79
N LEU A 66 -3.74 -6.95 5.81
CA LEU A 66 -3.78 -6.53 7.20
C LEU A 66 -2.45 -5.95 7.67
N ARG A 67 -1.30 -6.50 7.25
CA ARG A 67 0.01 -5.91 7.59
C ARG A 67 0.20 -4.53 6.98
N ARG A 68 -0.30 -4.29 5.76
CA ARG A 68 -0.25 -2.95 5.14
C ARG A 68 -1.14 -1.98 5.89
N GLU A 69 -2.35 -2.40 6.24
CA GLU A 69 -3.30 -1.59 7.01
C GLU A 69 -2.76 -1.24 8.42
N LEU A 70 -2.03 -2.17 9.05
CA LEU A 70 -1.40 -1.99 10.36
C LEU A 70 -0.06 -1.22 10.32
N GLY A 71 0.41 -0.77 9.16
CA GLY A 71 1.71 -0.09 9.04
C GLY A 71 2.94 -0.99 9.26
N LEU A 72 2.77 -2.31 9.18
CA LEU A 72 3.82 -3.32 9.37
C LEU A 72 4.53 -3.69 8.05
N ALA A 73 4.20 -2.99 6.97
CA ALA A 73 4.88 -3.13 5.69
C ALA A 73 6.17 -2.30 5.71
N VAL A 74 7.24 -2.86 5.15
CA VAL A 74 8.48 -2.10 4.94
C VAL A 74 8.15 -0.94 3.99
N PRO A 75 8.49 0.32 4.35
CA PRO A 75 8.31 1.44 3.46
C PRO A 75 8.97 1.17 2.10
N ALA A 76 8.26 1.46 1.01
CA ALA A 76 8.82 1.32 -0.31
C ALA A 76 10.06 2.23 -0.44
N LYS A 77 11.10 1.73 -1.13
CA LYS A 77 12.27 2.53 -1.44
C LYS A 77 11.83 3.79 -2.21
N LYS A 78 12.29 4.97 -1.76
CA LYS A 78 12.05 6.23 -2.48
C LYS A 78 12.62 6.12 -3.91
N LEU A 79 11.84 6.53 -4.91
CA LEU A 79 12.31 6.58 -6.29
C LEU A 79 13.48 7.58 -6.39
N LYS A 80 14.56 7.19 -7.07
CA LYS A 80 15.69 8.10 -7.33
C LYS A 80 15.19 9.23 -8.23
N ARG A 81 15.18 10.47 -7.73
CA ARG A 81 14.93 11.65 -8.57
C ARG A 81 16.17 11.95 -9.39
N ARG A 82 16.01 12.10 -10.71
CA ARG A 82 17.06 12.66 -11.56
C ARG A 82 17.38 14.07 -11.03
N ARG A 83 18.67 14.38 -10.85
CA ARG A 83 19.11 15.72 -10.45
C ARG A 83 18.60 16.72 -11.51
N ARG A 84 18.00 17.82 -11.06
CA ARG A 84 17.61 18.95 -11.91
C ARG A 84 18.54 20.11 -11.55
N GLY A 85 19.21 20.68 -12.56
CA GLY A 85 20.21 21.73 -12.41
C GLY A 85 21.44 21.47 -13.29
N PRO A 86 22.28 22.49 -13.54
CA PRO A 86 23.55 22.30 -14.22
C PRO A 86 24.39 21.32 -13.39
N SER A 87 24.71 20.16 -13.95
CA SER A 87 25.68 19.24 -13.36
C SER A 87 27.00 19.99 -13.18
N THR A 88 27.78 19.63 -12.18
CA THR A 88 29.16 20.11 -11.91
C THR A 88 30.16 19.81 -13.03
N GLY A 89 29.70 19.49 -14.24
CA GLY A 89 30.51 19.50 -15.46
C GLY A 89 29.61 19.88 -16.63
N LEU A 90 30.07 20.84 -17.42
CA LEU A 90 29.70 20.91 -18.83
C LEU A 90 30.05 19.55 -19.46
N PRO A 91 29.24 19.01 -20.38
CA PRO A 91 29.67 17.86 -21.17
C PRO A 91 30.97 18.25 -21.90
N THR A 92 32.12 17.73 -21.47
CA THR A 92 33.38 17.86 -22.19
C THR A 92 33.29 16.98 -23.42
N GLU A 93 33.17 17.60 -24.59
CA GLU A 93 33.17 16.87 -25.84
C GLU A 93 34.57 16.30 -26.15
N ALA A 94 34.59 15.06 -26.65
CA ALA A 94 35.82 14.41 -27.08
C ALA A 94 36.34 15.07 -28.37
N ARG A 95 37.34 15.96 -28.25
CA ARG A 95 37.99 16.61 -29.41
C ARG A 95 38.69 15.66 -30.38
N HIS A 96 39.09 14.45 -29.96
CA HIS A 96 39.78 13.47 -30.81
C HIS A 96 39.56 12.03 -30.36
N ARG A 97 39.93 11.07 -31.23
CA ARG A 97 39.91 9.63 -30.94
C ARG A 97 40.75 9.36 -29.68
N ASN A 98 40.21 8.58 -28.75
CA ASN A 98 40.77 8.25 -27.42
C ASN A 98 40.78 9.37 -26.37
N HIS A 99 40.04 10.46 -26.55
CA HIS A 99 39.88 11.48 -25.52
C HIS A 99 38.90 11.00 -24.42
N ILE A 100 39.38 10.88 -23.18
CA ILE A 100 38.66 10.31 -22.02
C ILE A 100 38.52 11.29 -20.83
N TRP A 101 38.32 12.58 -21.12
CA TRP A 101 38.02 13.68 -20.16
C TRP A 101 39.25 14.28 -19.42
N THR A 102 39.77 15.41 -19.92
CA THR A 102 40.48 16.51 -19.19
C THR A 102 40.07 17.85 -19.80
#